data_AF-A0A7Z7YRN0-F1
#
_entry.id   AF-A0A7Z7YRN0-F1
#
_cell.length_a   1.000
_cell.length_b   1.000
_cell.length_c   1.000
_cell.angle_alpha   90.00
_cell.angle_beta   90.00
_cell.angle_gamma   90.00
#
_symmetry.space_group_name_H-M   'P 1'
#
loop_
_entity.id
_entity.type
_entity.pdbx_description
1 polymer ?
#
loop_
_entity_poly.entity_id
_entity_poly.type
_entity_poly.pdbx_seq_one_letter_code
_entity_poly.pdbx_strand_id
1 'polypeptide(L)'
;RISSQMIARMNKDGKIEKFPKPVIHGQPEGYTSHFRDPKVFEKNSQLYAILGAQNENEMGRLLLYRSQDVVDWHFEGEIKTNLTQFGYMWECPEYFRLGNKDVILMCPQGVEAEGDKYRNIYQSGY
;
A
#
# COMPACT_ATOMS: atom_id res chain seq x y z
N ARG A 1 10.63 13.20 8.64
CA ARG A 1 9.24 13.36 8.16
C ARG A 1 8.48 12.10 8.54
N ILE A 2 7.23 12.19 9.01
CA ILE A 2 6.39 11.02 9.32
C ILE A 2 5.22 11.03 8.32
N SER A 3 4.94 9.88 7.71
CA SER A 3 3.75 9.70 6.86
C SER A 3 2.72 8.88 7.63
N SER A 4 1.51 9.41 7.76
CA SER A 4 0.43 8.79 8.54
C SER A 4 -0.80 8.55 7.66
N GLN A 5 -1.61 7.57 8.05
CA GLN A 5 -2.78 7.16 7.28
C GLN A 5 -4.05 7.65 7.98
N MET A 6 -4.85 8.41 7.25
CA MET A 6 -6.08 9.03 7.74
C MET A 6 -7.30 8.32 7.14
N ILE A 7 -8.42 8.33 7.85
CA ILE A 7 -9.72 7.99 7.29
C ILE A 7 -10.65 9.20 7.29
N ALA A 8 -11.67 9.14 6.43
CA ALA A 8 -12.80 10.05 6.46
C ALA A 8 -14.07 9.24 6.19
N ARG A 9 -15.18 9.67 6.78
CA ARG A 9 -16.49 9.05 6.59
C ARG A 9 -17.33 9.94 5.69
N MET A 10 -17.90 9.36 4.64
CA MET A 10 -18.92 10.02 3.82
C MET A 10 -20.30 9.61 4.34
N ASN A 11 -21.18 10.57 4.61
CA ASN A 11 -22.57 10.31 4.96
C ASN A 11 -23.43 10.06 3.70
N LYS A 12 -24.72 9.74 3.88
CA LYS A 12 -25.63 9.46 2.76
C LYS A 12 -25.89 10.67 1.85
N ASP A 13 -25.66 11.88 2.35
CA ASP A 13 -25.82 13.14 1.60
C ASP A 13 -24.52 13.55 0.89
N GLY A 14 -23.48 12.72 0.93
CA GLY A 14 -22.18 12.99 0.32
C GLY A 14 -21.28 13.93 1.13
N LYS A 15 -21.68 14.36 2.32
CA LYS A 15 -20.82 15.14 3.22
C LYS A 15 -19.72 14.25 3.78
N ILE A 16 -18.47 14.72 3.69
CA ILE A 16 -17.29 14.01 4.19
C ILE A 16 -16.85 14.61 5.52
N GLU A 17 -16.67 13.76 6.52
CA GLU A 17 -16.16 14.11 7.85
C GLU A 17 -14.85 13.37 8.10
N LYS A 18 -13.77 14.13 8.28
CA LYS A 18 -12.43 13.58 8.52
C LYS A 18 -12.29 13.11 9.96
N PHE A 19 -11.66 11.96 10.18
CA PHE A 19 -11.32 11.53 11.54
C PHE A 19 -10.31 12.48 12.19
N PRO A 20 -10.42 12.74 13.50
CA PRO A 20 -9.60 13.73 14.18
C PRO A 20 -8.12 13.33 14.31
N LYS A 21 -7.81 12.04 14.15
CA LYS A 21 -6.47 11.47 14.32
C LYS A 21 -6.17 10.44 13.23
N PRO A 22 -4.89 10.18 12.90
CA PRO A 22 -4.51 9.06 12.06
C PRO A 22 -4.94 7.72 12.67
N VAL A 23 -5.28 6.77 11.82
CA VAL A 23 -5.55 5.37 12.21
C VAL A 23 -4.31 4.49 12.10
N ILE A 24 -3.31 4.93 11.33
CA ILE A 24 -1.94 4.40 11.36
C ILE A 24 -1.03 5.62 11.49
N HIS A 25 -0.33 5.73 12.61
CA HIS A 25 0.38 6.95 13.00
C HIS A 25 1.68 7.21 12.23
N GLY A 26 2.30 6.16 11.70
CA GLY A 26 3.59 6.22 11.05
C GLY A 26 3.99 4.88 10.45
N GLN A 27 5.07 4.90 9.69
CA GLN A 27 5.71 3.69 9.19
C GLN A 27 6.28 2.84 10.35
N PRO A 28 6.34 1.50 10.22
CA PRO A 28 7.04 0.66 11.17
C PRO A 28 8.57 0.83 11.07
N GLU A 29 9.31 0.33 12.05
CA GLU A 29 10.77 0.30 12.04
C GLU A 29 11.31 -0.49 10.82
N GLY A 30 12.44 -0.05 10.26
CA GLY A 30 12.99 -0.62 9.03
C GLY A 30 12.45 -0.02 7.73
N TYR A 31 11.59 0.99 7.82
CA TYR A 31 10.99 1.68 6.67
C TYR A 31 11.16 3.20 6.73
N THR A 32 11.26 3.80 5.54
CA THR A 32 11.42 5.25 5.38
C THR A 32 10.07 5.97 5.42
N SER A 33 10.08 7.31 5.34
CA SER A 33 8.84 8.09 5.28
C SER A 33 8.04 7.91 3.99
N HIS A 34 8.58 7.20 3.00
CA HIS A 34 7.82 6.73 1.85
C HIS A 34 6.93 5.57 2.29
N PHE A 35 5.77 5.91 2.84
CA PHE A 35 4.78 4.98 3.39
C PHE A 35 3.39 5.56 3.17
N ARG A 36 2.67 5.09 2.14
CA ARG A 36 1.48 5.78 1.61
C ARG A 36 0.59 4.86 0.78
N ASP A 37 -0.49 5.46 0.30
CA ASP A 37 -1.43 4.90 -0.68
C ASP A 37 -2.13 3.63 -0.19
N PRO A 38 -2.94 3.70 0.89
CA PRO A 38 -3.61 2.52 1.43
C PRO A 38 -4.70 2.00 0.50
N LYS A 39 -4.63 0.72 0.17
CA LYS A 39 -5.76 -0.04 -0.38
C LYS A 39 -6.41 -0.88 0.72
N VAL A 40 -7.64 -0.53 1.08
CA VAL A 40 -8.46 -1.29 2.05
C VAL A 40 -9.36 -2.29 1.32
N PHE A 41 -9.45 -3.52 1.83
CA PHE A 41 -10.35 -4.56 1.35
C PHE A 41 -10.76 -5.52 2.46
N GLU A 42 -11.86 -6.25 2.26
CA GLU A 42 -12.33 -7.28 3.17
C GLU A 42 -12.08 -8.67 2.58
N LYS A 43 -11.57 -9.60 3.40
CA LYS A 43 -11.40 -11.01 3.05
C LYS A 43 -11.67 -11.86 4.28
N ASN A 44 -12.55 -12.86 4.16
CA ASN A 44 -12.93 -13.75 5.27
C ASN A 44 -13.41 -13.00 6.53
N SER A 45 -14.32 -12.02 6.37
CA SER A 45 -14.86 -11.20 7.46
C SER A 45 -13.80 -10.40 8.24
N GLN A 46 -12.67 -10.11 7.60
CA GLN A 46 -11.56 -9.37 8.18
C GLN A 46 -11.14 -8.26 7.22
N LEU A 47 -10.93 -7.05 7.73
CA LEU A 47 -10.41 -5.94 6.95
C LEU A 47 -8.88 -6.00 6.90
N TYR A 48 -8.36 -5.74 5.71
CA TYR A 48 -6.94 -5.62 5.43
C TYR A 48 -6.66 -4.29 4.75
N ALA A 49 -5.45 -3.77 4.94
CA ALA A 49 -4.92 -2.65 4.19
C ALA A 49 -3.54 -3.02 3.63
N ILE A 50 -3.34 -2.78 2.35
CA ILE A 50 -2.01 -2.85 1.72
C ILE A 50 -1.51 -1.42 1.54
N LEU A 51 -0.28 -1.16 1.97
CA LEU A 51 0.39 0.13 1.79
C LEU A 51 1.67 -0.03 0.99
N GLY A 52 1.91 0.93 0.10
CA GLY A 52 3.20 1.11 -0.55
C GLY A 52 4.22 1.63 0.45
N ALA A 53 5.39 1.01 0.49
CA ALA A 53 6.48 1.41 1.37
C ALA A 53 7.85 1.36 0.67
N GLN A 54 8.82 2.06 1.23
CA GLN A 54 10.23 1.88 0.95
C GLN A 54 10.93 1.44 2.24
N ASN A 55 11.73 0.37 2.18
CA ASN A 55 12.55 -0.05 3.31
C ASN A 55 13.85 0.77 3.42
N GLU A 56 14.59 0.64 4.52
CA GLU A 56 15.85 1.36 4.74
C GLU A 56 16.97 1.03 3.75
N ASN A 57 16.85 -0.07 2.99
CA ASN A 57 17.74 -0.40 1.87
C ASN A 57 17.28 0.22 0.55
N GLU A 58 16.38 1.22 0.61
CA GLU A 58 15.80 1.93 -0.53
C GLU A 58 15.11 1.02 -1.54
N MET A 59 14.42 -0.02 -1.07
CA MET A 59 13.67 -0.94 -1.93
C MET A 59 12.16 -0.79 -1.75
N GLY A 60 11.41 -0.83 -2.85
CA GLY A 60 9.96 -0.82 -2.86
C GLY A 60 9.37 -2.08 -2.23
N ARG A 61 8.38 -1.92 -1.35
CA ARG A 61 7.72 -2.98 -0.57
C ARG A 61 6.23 -2.74 -0.43
N LEU A 62 5.49 -3.81 -0.14
CA LEU A 62 4.09 -3.73 0.29
C LEU A 62 3.98 -4.18 1.75
N LEU A 63 3.30 -3.37 2.56
CA LEU A 63 3.02 -3.65 3.96
C LEU A 63 1.57 -4.04 4.13
N LEU A 64 1.32 -5.11 4.90
CA LEU A 64 -0.01 -5.59 5.23
C LEU A 64 -0.39 -5.17 6.64
N TYR A 65 -1.57 -4.60 6.77
CA TYR A 65 -2.23 -4.32 8.03
C TYR A 65 -3.57 -5.03 8.10
N ARG A 66 -4.03 -5.32 9.32
CA ARG A 66 -5.32 -5.96 9.59
C ARG A 66 -6.11 -5.18 10.64
N SER A 67 -7.43 -5.11 10.49
CA SER A 67 -8.33 -4.42 11.43
C SER A 67 -9.71 -5.06 11.48
N GLN A 68 -10.40 -4.95 12.61
CA GLN A 68 -11.80 -5.36 12.77
C GLN A 68 -12.80 -4.21 12.52
N ASP A 69 -12.36 -2.95 12.58
CA ASP A 69 -13.26 -1.80 12.71
C ASP A 69 -12.80 -0.54 11.96
N VAL A 70 -11.88 -0.69 10.99
CA VAL A 70 -11.23 0.37 10.19
C VAL A 70 -10.45 1.44 10.98
N VAL A 71 -10.46 1.39 12.31
CA VAL A 71 -9.80 2.37 13.20
C VAL A 71 -8.55 1.77 13.80
N ASP A 72 -8.63 0.55 14.35
CA ASP A 72 -7.51 -0.10 15.02
C ASP A 72 -6.80 -1.08 14.08
N TRP A 73 -5.69 -0.61 13.49
CA TRP A 73 -4.89 -1.37 12.53
C TRP A 73 -3.66 -2.00 13.17
N HIS A 74 -3.49 -3.30 12.93
CA HIS A 74 -2.35 -4.10 13.38
C HIS A 74 -1.42 -4.37 12.20
N PHE A 75 -0.13 -4.13 12.36
CA PHE A 75 0.87 -4.45 11.35
C PHE A 75 1.11 -5.97 11.32
N GLU A 76 0.83 -6.61 10.18
CA GLU A 76 1.00 -8.05 9.99
C GLU A 76 2.38 -8.39 9.38
N GLY A 77 3.01 -7.41 8.71
CA GLY A 77 4.33 -7.57 8.11
C GLY A 77 4.41 -7.14 6.66
N GLU A 78 5.56 -7.42 6.05
CA GLU A 78 5.81 -7.21 4.63
C GLU A 78 5.25 -8.37 3.80
N ILE A 79 4.53 -8.07 2.72
CA ILE A 79 4.10 -9.08 1.75
C ILE A 79 5.34 -9.60 1.01
N LYS A 80 5.58 -10.91 1.11
CA LYS A 80 6.70 -11.57 0.44
C LYS A 80 6.39 -11.79 -1.03
N THR A 81 7.29 -11.30 -1.88
CA THR A 81 7.22 -11.45 -3.33
C THR A 81 8.56 -11.99 -3.83
N ASN A 82 8.59 -12.45 -5.09
CA ASN A 82 9.83 -12.81 -5.77
C ASN A 82 10.55 -11.60 -6.41
N LEU A 83 10.02 -10.38 -6.21
CA LEU A 83 10.56 -9.13 -6.76
C LEU A 83 11.52 -8.49 -5.74
N THR A 84 12.77 -8.93 -5.75
CA THR A 84 13.77 -8.52 -4.74
C THR A 84 14.34 -7.11 -5.01
N GLN A 85 14.61 -6.78 -6.28
CA GLN A 85 15.17 -5.50 -6.73
C GLN A 85 14.32 -4.92 -7.87
N PHE A 86 13.14 -4.38 -7.54
CA PHE A 86 12.22 -3.90 -8.56
C PHE A 86 11.73 -2.49 -8.24
N GLY A 87 12.60 -1.50 -8.44
CA GLY A 87 12.32 -0.13 -8.09
C GLY A 87 12.47 0.16 -6.59
N TYR A 88 12.73 1.43 -6.27
CA TYR A 88 13.01 1.89 -4.92
C TYR A 88 11.75 2.19 -4.10
N MET A 89 10.58 2.32 -4.74
CA MET A 89 9.29 2.57 -4.10
C MET A 89 8.18 1.93 -4.92
N TRP A 90 7.21 1.30 -4.25
CA TRP A 90 6.00 0.78 -4.88
C TRP A 90 4.81 1.65 -4.48
N GLU A 91 4.31 2.46 -5.41
CA GLU A 91 3.19 3.37 -5.19
C GLU A 91 1.84 2.73 -5.58
N CYS A 92 0.76 3.33 -5.09
CA CYS A 92 -0.60 3.02 -5.51
C CYS A 92 -0.92 1.51 -5.57
N PRO A 93 -0.67 0.73 -4.49
CA PRO A 93 -1.05 -0.66 -4.50
C PRO A 93 -2.56 -0.80 -4.70
N GLU A 94 -2.95 -1.81 -5.47
CA GLU A 94 -4.34 -2.21 -5.65
C GLU A 94 -4.44 -3.73 -5.53
N TYR A 95 -5.52 -4.22 -4.97
CA TYR A 95 -5.79 -5.64 -4.76
C TYR A 95 -7.22 -5.97 -5.19
N PHE A 96 -7.34 -7.01 -5.99
CA PHE A 96 -8.62 -7.57 -6.39
C PHE A 96 -8.51 -9.05 -6.69
N ARG A 97 -9.66 -9.74 -6.75
CA ARG A 97 -9.74 -11.14 -7.17
C ARG A 97 -10.17 -11.22 -8.63
N LEU A 98 -9.46 -12.05 -9.39
CA LEU A 98 -9.81 -12.41 -10.76
C LEU A 98 -9.97 -13.92 -10.85
N GLY A 99 -11.22 -14.38 -10.83
CA GLY A 99 -11.55 -15.80 -10.71
C GLY A 99 -11.03 -16.39 -9.40
N ASN A 100 -10.21 -17.45 -9.49
CA ASN A 100 -9.58 -18.08 -8.33
C ASN A 100 -8.23 -17.45 -7.93
N LYS A 101 -7.83 -16.35 -8.57
CA LYS A 101 -6.55 -15.69 -8.31
C LYS A 101 -6.72 -14.41 -7.50
N ASP A 102 -5.78 -14.20 -6.58
CA ASP A 102 -5.52 -12.92 -5.93
C ASP A 102 -4.54 -12.14 -6.82
N VAL A 103 -4.87 -10.90 -7.17
CA VAL A 103 -4.05 -10.03 -8.03
C VAL A 103 -3.70 -8.77 -7.25
N ILE A 104 -2.43 -8.39 -7.28
CA ILE A 104 -1.93 -7.12 -6.74
C ILE A 104 -1.33 -6.34 -7.90
N LEU A 105 -1.72 -5.07 -8.04
CA LEU A 105 -1.10 -4.10 -8.92
C LEU A 105 -0.32 -3.09 -8.07
N MET A 106 0.74 -2.52 -8.63
CA MET A 106 1.46 -1.39 -8.05
C MET A 106 2.25 -0.62 -9.10
N CYS A 107 2.75 0.55 -8.72
CA CYS A 107 3.54 1.44 -9.56
C CYS A 107 4.98 1.52 -9.05
N PRO A 108 5.93 0.73 -9.59
CA PRO A 108 7.31 0.74 -9.14
C PRO A 108 8.06 1.93 -9.73
N GLN A 109 8.65 2.74 -8.85
CA GLN A 109 9.52 3.86 -9.23
C GLN A 109 10.97 3.42 -9.36
N GLY A 110 11.69 3.94 -10.36
CA GLY A 110 13.13 3.68 -10.53
C GLY A 110 13.48 2.33 -11.15
N VAL A 111 12.56 1.72 -11.87
CA VAL A 111 12.85 0.53 -12.70
C VAL A 111 13.50 1.00 -14.01
N GLU A 112 14.67 0.45 -14.33
CA GLU A 112 15.35 0.74 -15.59
C GLU A 112 14.62 0.11 -16.78
N ALA A 113 14.68 0.78 -17.93
CA ALA A 113 14.11 0.25 -19.16
C ALA A 113 14.90 -1.00 -19.63
N GLU A 114 14.18 -2.03 -20.06
CA GLU A 114 14.76 -3.28 -20.56
C GLU A 114 14.19 -3.58 -21.94
N GLY A 115 14.86 -3.12 -22.99
CA GLY A 115 14.35 -3.19 -24.36
C GLY A 115 13.04 -2.41 -24.50
N ASP A 116 11.96 -3.10 -24.88
CA ASP A 116 10.62 -2.50 -24.96
C ASP A 116 9.86 -2.50 -23.63
N LYS A 117 10.41 -3.11 -22.57
CA LYS A 117 9.83 -3.08 -21.24
C LYS A 117 10.24 -1.81 -20.51
N TYR A 118 9.34 -1.36 -19.64
CA TYR A 118 9.57 -0.28 -18.68
C TYR A 118 10.05 1.04 -19.30
N ARG A 119 9.55 1.39 -20.49
CA ARG A 119 9.95 2.62 -21.20
C ARG A 119 9.32 3.90 -20.64
N ASN A 120 8.26 3.79 -19.86
CA ASN A 120 7.71 4.94 -19.13
C ASN A 120 8.68 5.38 -18.02
N ILE A 121 8.61 6.65 -17.60
CA ILE A 121 9.44 7.13 -16.47
C ILE A 121 9.05 6.40 -15.16
N TYR A 122 7.76 6.14 -14.97
CA TYR A 122 7.22 5.33 -13.87
C TYR A 122 6.24 4.30 -14.43
N GLN A 123 6.35 3.05 -13.96
CA GLN A 123 5.55 1.94 -14.46
C GLN A 123 4.27 1.78 -13.66
N SER A 124 3.31 1.07 -14.25
CA SER A 124 2.14 0.52 -13.57
C SER A 124 1.96 -0.92 -14.06
N GLY A 125 1.84 -1.88 -13.14
CA GLY A 125 1.77 -3.32 -13.47
C GLY A 125 1.43 -4.21 -12.29
N TYR A 126 1.35 -5.53 -12.51
CA TYR A 126 1.08 -6.59 -11.52
C TYR A 126 2.25 -7.58 -11.41
#